data_AF-A0A3D2KBK6-F1
#
_entry.id   AF-A0A3D2KBK6-F1
#
_cell.length_a   1.000
_cell.length_b   1.000
_cell.length_c   1.000
_cell.angle_alpha   90.00
_cell.angle_beta   90.00
_cell.angle_gamma   90.00
#
_symmetry.space_group_name_H-M   'P 1'
#
loop_
_entity.id
_entity.type
_entity.pdbx_description
1 polymer ?
#
loop_
_entity_poly.entity_id
_entity_poly.type
_entity_poly.pdbx_seq_one_letter_code
_entity_poly.pdbx_strand_id
1 'polypeptide(L)'
;MDVSIYAKIDYNWHQMKEIRLGLEKRLDVSAYKNDLYSWQQMREIRLGLEEGLDVTRYSSLMYTAHAMAEKREEMLEEISIPFTSGSMQEEEYSKFTLLVNDNGMEAVVLLHEKLVPIPEEAVFAALKENKVVRGIDYKMVKRICDGNVDNDIVVIAKGKTPNAGKDGWYEFFFDVDIKAKPVRLEDGSVDYQNAKWFELVEKGQTIVKYHPAEFGENGYNIWGEILPAKKGKEQTVLSGKGFEISEDQCTYVATMNGKADYKDGRIEINNVLSLKDVNLATGNIFFDGSIYIQGSVGDGVTVEATKDILVDGFIGASVLKAGGDIILRQGNNAAGRGLVTADGSVSGSFFEGANVEAGANIFANYCMNSQLDAGDRIEISGRNGVLVGGVTVAGSCVQAFNIGNVAGVGTKLIVGNKKEILQKEAELIEKQKTVTKELKLFRNAHADFQRKFKPEVRNMNPVYIKIEDAIYTKEMELEKLETRKQDIEEMKEKADSASIVVLGALYDGVSVEMNGASWNSKRVDRVTLKKKGNHINLFRNNSWN
;
A
#
# COMPACT_ATOMS: atom_id res chain seq x y z
N MET A 1 12.56 4.10 -15.55
CA MET A 1 13.91 3.72 -15.09
C MET A 1 14.65 3.07 -16.24
N ASP A 2 15.83 3.57 -16.59
CA ASP A 2 16.62 3.03 -17.69
C ASP A 2 17.25 1.68 -17.29
N VAL A 3 16.80 0.62 -17.93
CA VAL A 3 17.26 -0.76 -17.71
C VAL A 3 18.70 -0.97 -18.15
N SER A 4 19.22 -0.14 -19.07
CA SER A 4 20.58 -0.26 -19.61
C SER A 4 21.66 -0.07 -18.54
N ILE A 5 21.32 0.60 -17.43
CA ILE A 5 22.23 0.89 -16.33
C ILE A 5 22.70 -0.40 -15.65
N TYR A 6 21.81 -1.39 -15.48
CA TYR A 6 22.08 -2.62 -14.73
C TYR A 6 21.92 -3.91 -15.55
N ALA A 7 21.21 -3.90 -16.69
CA ALA A 7 21.01 -5.08 -17.53
C ALA A 7 22.26 -5.36 -18.42
N LYS A 8 23.40 -5.62 -17.79
CA LYS A 8 24.67 -5.95 -18.47
C LYS A 8 25.04 -7.41 -18.26
N ILE A 9 25.65 -8.02 -19.29
CA ILE A 9 26.11 -9.42 -19.26
C ILE A 9 27.07 -9.70 -18.10
N ASP A 10 27.84 -8.71 -17.68
CA ASP A 10 28.84 -8.85 -16.62
C ASP A 10 28.23 -8.97 -15.22
N TYR A 11 26.94 -8.66 -15.05
CA TYR A 11 26.22 -8.82 -13.80
C TYR A 11 25.40 -10.11 -13.78
N ASN A 12 25.44 -10.82 -12.66
CA ASN A 12 24.43 -11.83 -12.37
C ASN A 12 23.10 -11.18 -11.93
N TRP A 13 22.01 -11.94 -11.97
CA TRP A 13 20.68 -11.40 -11.67
C TRP A 13 20.55 -10.84 -10.24
N HIS A 14 21.34 -11.31 -9.28
CA HIS A 14 21.37 -10.76 -7.92
C HIS A 14 22.05 -9.39 -7.87
N GLN A 15 23.18 -9.20 -8.55
CA GLN A 15 23.83 -7.89 -8.67
C GLN A 15 22.90 -6.89 -9.39
N MET A 16 22.25 -7.34 -10.47
CA MET A 16 21.22 -6.54 -11.17
C MET A 16 20.09 -6.12 -10.23
N LYS A 17 19.65 -7.02 -9.33
CA LYS A 17 18.62 -6.73 -8.33
C LYS A 17 19.07 -5.65 -7.35
N GLU A 18 20.29 -5.71 -6.82
CA GLU A 18 20.78 -4.70 -5.87
C GLU A 18 20.98 -3.32 -6.51
N ILE A 19 21.46 -3.27 -7.76
CA ILE A 19 21.56 -2.00 -8.51
C ILE A 19 20.15 -1.44 -8.77
N ARG A 20 19.20 -2.29 -9.17
CA ARG A 20 17.80 -1.90 -9.37
C ARG A 20 17.17 -1.36 -8.08
N LEU A 21 17.36 -2.05 -6.95
CA LEU A 21 16.83 -1.61 -5.64
C LEU A 21 17.40 -0.26 -5.21
N GLY A 22 18.68 0.01 -5.48
CA GLY A 22 19.27 1.32 -5.17
C GLY A 22 18.73 2.44 -6.06
N LEU A 23 18.56 2.19 -7.36
CA LEU A 23 17.90 3.13 -8.26
C LEU A 23 16.45 3.40 -7.85
N GLU A 24 15.70 2.35 -7.46
CA GLU A 24 14.33 2.46 -6.93
C GLU A 24 14.28 3.30 -5.63
N LYS A 25 15.37 3.39 -4.87
CA LYS A 25 15.48 4.18 -3.64
C LYS A 25 16.22 5.52 -3.84
N ARG A 26 16.45 5.96 -5.08
CA ARG A 26 17.14 7.22 -5.42
C ARG A 26 18.56 7.32 -4.86
N LEU A 27 19.24 6.18 -4.69
CA LEU A 27 20.61 6.12 -4.20
C LEU A 27 21.61 6.30 -5.34
N ASP A 28 22.80 6.82 -5.01
CA ASP A 28 23.91 6.87 -5.95
C ASP A 28 24.52 5.47 -6.15
N VAL A 29 24.01 4.76 -7.17
CA VAL A 29 24.49 3.42 -7.50
C VAL A 29 25.91 3.41 -8.06
N SER A 30 26.49 4.56 -8.45
CA SER A 30 27.87 4.62 -8.94
C SER A 30 28.88 4.14 -7.89
N ALA A 31 28.54 4.29 -6.61
CA ALA A 31 29.35 3.83 -5.49
C ALA A 31 29.56 2.30 -5.44
N TYR A 32 28.65 1.51 -6.01
CA TYR A 32 28.73 0.04 -5.92
C TYR A 32 28.39 -0.71 -7.23
N LYS A 33 28.12 -0.02 -8.34
CA LYS A 33 27.91 -0.61 -9.67
C LYS A 33 29.23 -1.11 -10.28
N ASN A 34 29.86 -2.09 -9.63
CA ASN A 34 31.12 -2.72 -10.02
C ASN A 34 30.92 -4.25 -10.06
N ASP A 35 31.21 -4.87 -11.20
CA ASP A 35 31.04 -6.31 -11.45
C ASP A 35 31.91 -7.19 -10.54
N LEU A 36 33.00 -6.62 -10.00
CA LEU A 36 33.88 -7.28 -9.03
C LEU A 36 33.24 -7.40 -7.62
N TYR A 37 32.21 -6.62 -7.31
CA TYR A 37 31.50 -6.78 -6.03
C TYR A 37 30.57 -7.99 -6.07
N SER A 38 30.59 -8.82 -5.03
CA SER A 38 29.51 -9.77 -4.80
C SER A 38 28.20 -9.01 -4.54
N TRP A 39 27.05 -9.60 -4.88
CA TRP A 39 25.75 -9.00 -4.60
C TRP A 39 25.55 -8.70 -3.10
N GLN A 40 26.21 -9.45 -2.21
CA GLN A 40 26.18 -9.21 -0.77
C GLN A 40 26.96 -7.94 -0.40
N GLN A 41 28.12 -7.68 -1.00
CA GLN A 41 28.86 -6.42 -0.80
C GLN A 41 28.05 -5.24 -1.34
N MET A 42 27.44 -5.38 -2.52
CA MET A 42 26.53 -4.37 -3.09
C MET A 42 25.37 -4.06 -2.15
N ARG A 43 24.78 -5.08 -1.52
CA ARG A 43 23.72 -4.93 -0.52
C ARG A 43 24.19 -4.10 0.69
N GLU A 44 25.38 -4.35 1.23
CA GLU A 44 25.85 -3.62 2.42
C GLU A 44 26.18 -2.14 2.11
N ILE A 45 26.74 -1.86 0.93
CA ILE A 45 26.97 -0.49 0.47
C ILE A 45 25.63 0.21 0.21
N ARG A 46 24.67 -0.48 -0.44
CA ARG A 46 23.31 0.04 -0.64
C ARG A 46 22.64 0.40 0.69
N LEU A 47 22.67 -0.49 1.67
CA LEU A 47 22.06 -0.25 2.98
C LEU A 47 22.70 0.95 3.70
N GLY A 48 24.02 1.12 3.65
CA GLY A 48 24.64 2.31 4.25
C GLY A 48 24.29 3.60 3.54
N LEU A 49 24.14 3.58 2.21
CA LEU A 49 23.62 4.74 1.47
C LEU A 49 22.17 5.07 1.86
N GLU A 50 21.32 4.05 2.11
CA GLU A 50 19.94 4.25 2.61
C GLU A 50 19.91 4.88 4.00
N GLU A 51 20.90 4.56 4.82
CA GLU A 51 21.05 5.08 6.18
C GLU A 51 21.76 6.45 6.23
N GLY A 52 22.20 6.97 5.08
CA GLY A 52 22.89 8.25 4.97
C GLY A 52 24.36 8.22 5.43
N LEU A 53 24.99 7.05 5.45
CA LEU A 53 26.37 6.85 5.87
C LEU A 53 27.37 7.19 4.74
N ASP A 54 28.56 7.62 5.13
CA ASP A 54 29.70 7.78 4.21
C ASP A 54 30.29 6.39 3.86
N VAL A 55 29.75 5.77 2.83
CA VAL A 55 30.14 4.42 2.41
C VAL A 55 31.58 4.32 1.91
N THR A 56 32.24 5.44 1.57
CA THR A 56 33.63 5.43 1.09
C THR A 56 34.61 4.88 2.12
N ARG A 57 34.24 4.91 3.42
CA ARG A 57 35.02 4.38 4.54
C ARG A 57 35.13 2.85 4.55
N TYR A 58 34.17 2.15 3.94
CA TYR A 58 34.13 0.68 3.97
C TYR A 58 33.81 0.03 2.62
N SER A 59 33.53 0.79 1.56
CA SER A 59 33.30 0.32 0.20
C SER A 59 34.61 -0.06 -0.53
N SER A 60 35.54 -0.74 0.14
CA SER A 60 36.76 -1.26 -0.47
C SER A 60 36.58 -2.72 -0.85
N LEU A 61 37.02 -3.12 -2.04
CA LEU A 61 37.05 -4.53 -2.49
C LEU A 61 37.89 -5.44 -1.56
N MET A 62 38.72 -4.87 -0.69
CA MET A 62 39.48 -5.62 0.32
C MET A 62 38.60 -6.16 1.47
N TYR A 63 37.40 -5.61 1.67
CA TYR A 63 36.49 -6.04 2.74
C TYR A 63 35.48 -7.06 2.23
N THR A 64 35.24 -8.11 3.02
CA THR A 64 34.12 -9.04 2.79
C THR A 64 32.80 -8.36 3.11
N ALA A 65 31.67 -8.90 2.61
CA ALA A 65 30.35 -8.37 2.96
C ALA A 65 30.12 -8.35 4.49
N HIS A 66 30.64 -9.33 5.22
CA HIS A 66 30.55 -9.36 6.67
C HIS A 66 31.31 -8.21 7.34
N ALA A 67 32.56 -7.96 6.93
CA ALA A 67 33.35 -6.84 7.47
C ALA A 67 32.75 -5.46 7.09
N MET A 68 32.09 -5.37 5.93
CA MET A 68 31.33 -4.16 5.55
C MET A 68 30.09 -3.96 6.45
N ALA A 69 29.41 -5.04 6.83
CA ALA A 69 28.27 -4.99 7.74
C ALA A 69 28.70 -4.50 9.14
N GLU A 70 29.78 -5.05 9.70
CA GLU A 70 30.33 -4.64 11.01
C GLU A 70 30.72 -3.15 11.01
N LYS A 71 31.42 -2.69 9.96
CA LYS A 71 31.79 -1.27 9.82
C LYS A 71 30.58 -0.36 9.67
N ARG A 72 29.54 -0.80 8.97
CA ARG A 72 28.29 -0.04 8.86
C ARG A 72 27.60 0.07 10.21
N GLU A 73 27.52 -1.02 10.96
CA GLU A 73 26.94 -1.05 12.31
C GLU A 73 27.72 -0.16 13.28
N GLU A 74 29.05 -0.18 13.27
CA GLU A 74 29.90 0.73 14.05
C GLU A 74 29.59 2.21 13.73
N MET A 75 29.48 2.55 12.45
CA MET A 75 29.11 3.91 12.02
C MET A 75 27.67 4.29 12.39
N LEU A 76 26.74 3.33 12.42
CA LEU A 76 25.38 3.55 12.93
C LEU A 76 25.37 3.76 14.45
N GLU A 77 26.21 3.04 15.18
CA GLU A 77 26.38 3.19 16.63
C GLU A 77 26.93 4.57 16.97
N GLU A 78 27.95 5.06 16.27
CA GLU A 78 28.46 6.43 16.39
C GLU A 78 27.36 7.49 16.22
N ILE A 79 26.39 7.23 15.33
CA ILE A 79 25.28 8.12 15.03
C ILE A 79 24.09 7.93 15.99
N SER A 80 24.00 6.77 16.64
CA SER A 80 22.85 6.36 17.46
C SER A 80 23.09 6.42 18.96
N ILE A 81 24.31 6.75 19.45
CA ILE A 81 24.59 6.93 20.88
C ILE A 81 23.51 7.84 21.48
N PRO A 82 22.59 7.29 22.28
CA PRO A 82 21.46 8.04 22.77
C PRO A 82 21.98 9.07 23.76
N PHE A 83 21.56 10.33 23.57
CA PHE A 83 21.62 11.41 24.55
C PHE A 83 20.86 10.97 25.81
N THR A 84 21.50 10.15 26.63
CA THR A 84 20.97 9.66 27.90
C THR A 84 21.80 10.34 28.98
N SER A 85 21.10 10.90 29.96
CA SER A 85 21.64 11.62 31.13
C SER A 85 23.02 11.12 31.57
N GLY A 86 24.05 11.88 31.19
CA GLY A 86 25.44 11.60 31.54
C GLY A 86 25.80 12.13 32.93
N SER A 87 26.77 11.47 33.57
CA SER A 87 27.48 12.00 34.73
C SER A 87 28.09 13.37 34.42
N MET A 88 28.27 14.17 35.46
CA MET A 88 28.97 15.45 35.37
C MET A 88 30.40 15.26 35.84
N GLN A 89 31.36 15.68 35.04
CA GLN A 89 32.73 15.90 35.50
C GLN A 89 32.76 17.14 36.38
N GLU A 90 33.24 16.96 37.60
CA GLU A 90 33.25 17.98 38.64
C GLU A 90 34.68 18.44 38.88
N GLU A 91 34.95 19.72 38.63
CA GLU A 91 36.21 20.38 38.98
C GLU A 91 35.96 21.52 39.97
N GLU A 92 36.54 21.39 41.16
CA GLU A 92 36.37 22.34 42.26
C GLU A 92 37.41 23.46 42.20
N TYR A 93 36.95 24.71 42.25
CA TYR A 93 37.77 25.91 42.32
C TYR A 93 37.49 26.68 43.62
N SER A 94 38.36 27.64 43.97
CA SER A 94 38.31 28.35 45.27
C SER A 94 36.98 29.07 45.59
N LYS A 95 36.14 29.38 44.59
CA LYS A 95 34.90 30.14 44.78
C LYS A 95 33.68 29.50 44.13
N PHE A 96 33.88 28.43 43.36
CA PHE A 96 32.85 27.77 42.57
C PHE A 96 33.31 26.39 42.14
N THR A 97 32.38 25.55 41.73
CA THR A 97 32.65 24.25 41.10
C THR A 97 32.15 24.30 39.66
N LEU A 98 32.95 23.82 38.70
CA LEU A 98 32.51 23.65 37.32
C LEU A 98 32.06 22.21 37.12
N LEU A 99 30.83 22.05 36.63
CA LEU A 99 30.22 20.79 36.27
C LEU A 99 30.07 20.74 34.75
N VAL A 100 30.80 19.85 34.10
CA VAL A 100 30.70 19.64 32.64
C VAL A 100 30.02 18.29 32.39
N ASN A 101 28.98 18.29 31.57
CA ASN A 101 28.33 17.04 31.19
C ASN A 101 29.28 16.21 30.30
N ASP A 102 29.39 14.90 30.55
CA ASP A 102 30.22 13.98 29.75
C ASP A 102 29.85 13.95 28.26
N ASN A 103 28.61 14.32 27.91
CA ASN A 103 28.18 14.46 26.52
C ASN A 103 28.56 15.80 25.86
N GLY A 104 29.19 16.71 26.63
CA GLY A 104 29.63 18.02 26.17
C GLY A 104 28.52 18.99 25.83
N MET A 105 27.27 18.77 26.24
CA MET A 105 26.17 19.66 25.87
C MET A 105 25.95 20.83 26.81
N GLU A 106 26.38 20.72 28.06
CA GLU A 106 26.18 21.78 29.04
C GLU A 106 27.38 21.89 29.97
N ALA A 107 27.77 23.13 30.28
CA ALA A 107 28.65 23.47 31.39
C ALA A 107 27.89 24.33 32.40
N VAL A 108 27.96 23.93 33.65
CA VAL A 108 27.24 24.52 34.77
C VAL A 108 28.24 24.93 35.83
N VAL A 109 28.07 26.14 36.37
CA VAL A 109 28.82 26.58 37.54
C VAL A 109 27.93 26.46 38.76
N LEU A 110 28.44 25.78 39.78
CA LEU A 110 27.91 25.77 41.13
C LEU A 110 28.66 26.81 41.96
N LEU A 111 28.00 27.89 42.37
CA LEU A 111 28.59 28.92 43.22
C LEU A 111 28.65 28.44 44.67
N HIS A 112 29.80 28.58 45.32
CA HIS A 112 29.93 28.23 46.74
C HIS A 112 29.26 29.27 47.65
N GLU A 113 29.27 30.54 47.23
CA GLU A 113 28.61 31.65 47.92
C GLU A 113 27.87 32.56 46.90
N LYS A 114 26.60 32.85 47.18
CA LYS A 114 25.75 33.71 46.35
C LYS A 114 26.17 35.18 46.44
N LEU A 115 25.92 35.93 45.36
CA LEU A 115 26.14 37.38 45.29
C LEU A 115 27.59 37.84 45.57
N VAL A 116 28.56 36.92 45.52
CA VAL A 116 29.98 37.23 45.69
C VAL A 116 30.64 37.38 44.31
N PRO A 117 31.30 38.51 44.03
CA PRO A 117 32.06 38.69 42.79
C PRO A 117 33.18 37.67 42.62
N ILE A 118 33.23 37.05 41.43
CA ILE A 118 34.29 36.13 41.01
C ILE A 118 35.11 36.83 39.91
N PRO A 119 36.46 36.81 39.98
CA PRO A 119 37.28 37.38 38.90
C PRO A 119 36.96 36.72 37.55
N GLU A 120 36.73 37.53 36.53
CA GLU A 120 36.41 37.08 35.18
C GLU A 120 37.51 36.16 34.61
N GLU A 121 38.77 36.47 34.91
CA GLU A 121 39.94 35.65 34.56
C GLU A 121 39.85 34.22 35.12
N ALA A 122 39.32 34.04 36.33
CA ALA A 122 39.20 32.73 36.97
C ALA A 122 38.13 31.87 36.29
N VAL A 123 36.99 32.46 35.91
CA VAL A 123 35.90 31.74 35.23
C VAL A 123 36.32 31.34 33.81
N PHE A 124 36.98 32.23 33.07
CA PHE A 124 37.47 31.91 31.73
C PHE A 124 38.66 30.95 31.73
N ALA A 125 39.53 30.99 32.75
CA ALA A 125 40.58 29.99 32.93
C ALA A 125 39.99 28.59 33.14
N ALA A 126 38.99 28.45 34.01
CA ALA A 126 38.30 27.19 34.26
C ALA A 126 37.60 26.64 33.01
N LEU A 127 36.89 27.51 32.26
CA LEU A 127 36.29 27.14 30.98
C LEU A 127 37.33 26.66 29.96
N LYS A 128 38.49 27.33 29.90
CA LYS A 128 39.57 26.97 28.97
C LYS A 128 40.26 25.67 29.35
N GLU A 129 40.49 25.43 30.64
CA GLU A 129 41.05 24.19 31.19
C GLU A 129 40.17 22.99 30.84
N ASN A 130 38.84 23.17 30.97
CA ASN A 130 37.83 22.18 30.61
C ASN A 130 37.44 22.17 29.12
N LYS A 131 38.23 22.87 28.28
CA LYS A 131 38.07 22.94 26.81
C LYS A 131 36.71 23.47 26.33
N VAL A 132 35.97 24.20 27.16
CA VAL A 132 34.70 24.81 26.78
C VAL A 132 35.00 26.02 25.89
N VAL A 133 34.70 25.91 24.60
CA VAL A 133 35.05 26.89 23.55
C VAL A 133 33.85 27.45 22.81
N ARG A 134 32.67 26.80 22.89
CA ARG A 134 31.47 27.18 22.13
C ARG A 134 30.23 27.15 23.02
N GLY A 135 29.24 27.98 22.66
CA GLY A 135 27.95 28.03 23.37
C GLY A 135 27.97 28.75 24.73
N ILE A 136 29.04 29.51 25.03
CA ILE A 136 29.21 30.25 26.27
C ILE A 136 28.23 31.43 26.34
N ASP A 137 27.47 31.53 27.44
CA ASP A 137 26.65 32.69 27.76
C ASP A 137 27.48 33.76 28.47
N TYR A 138 28.13 34.62 27.68
CA TYR A 138 28.94 35.72 28.18
C TYR A 138 28.18 36.70 29.09
N LYS A 139 26.86 36.85 28.91
CA LYS A 139 26.06 37.73 29.77
C LYS A 139 25.89 37.10 31.15
N MET A 140 25.64 35.79 31.20
CA MET A 140 25.54 35.07 32.46
C MET A 140 26.89 35.00 33.18
N VAL A 141 27.98 34.74 32.47
CA VAL A 141 29.34 34.77 33.03
C VAL A 141 29.65 36.14 33.64
N LYS A 142 29.33 37.23 32.95
CA LYS A 142 29.52 38.59 33.49
C LYS A 142 28.70 38.83 34.75
N ARG A 143 27.44 38.36 34.80
CA ARG A 143 26.59 38.49 36.00
C ARG A 143 27.17 37.73 37.19
N ILE A 144 27.74 36.54 36.97
CA ILE A 144 28.46 35.80 38.01
C ILE A 144 29.66 36.62 38.51
N CYS A 145 30.44 37.18 37.58
CA CYS A 145 31.62 37.97 37.93
C CYS A 145 31.28 39.25 38.71
N ASP A 146 30.15 39.89 38.39
CA ASP A 146 29.65 41.09 39.07
C ASP A 146 28.93 40.78 40.41
N GLY A 147 28.77 39.51 40.79
CA GLY A 147 28.05 39.12 42.01
C GLY A 147 26.53 39.35 41.93
N ASN A 148 25.95 39.31 40.73
CA ASN A 148 24.53 39.62 40.46
C ASN A 148 23.69 38.38 40.14
N VAL A 149 24.04 37.24 40.75
CA VAL A 149 23.35 35.95 40.59
C VAL A 149 22.98 35.37 41.95
N ASP A 150 21.69 35.07 42.12
CA ASP A 150 21.08 34.55 43.35
C ASP A 150 20.79 33.04 43.29
N ASN A 151 21.10 32.40 42.16
CA ASN A 151 21.02 30.96 42.00
C ASN A 151 22.40 30.32 42.25
N ASP A 152 22.41 29.22 42.99
CA ASP A 152 23.65 28.45 43.26
C ASP A 152 24.10 27.68 42.03
N ILE A 153 23.17 27.25 41.17
CA ILE A 153 23.44 26.45 39.96
C ILE A 153 23.14 27.29 38.73
N VAL A 154 24.15 27.53 37.90
CA VAL A 154 24.06 28.45 36.77
C VAL A 154 24.63 27.81 35.52
N VAL A 155 23.82 27.62 34.48
CA VAL A 155 24.33 27.15 33.19
C VAL A 155 25.07 28.29 32.49
N ILE A 156 26.33 28.05 32.13
CA ILE A 156 27.21 29.05 31.52
C ILE A 156 27.64 28.71 30.11
N ALA A 157 27.44 27.47 29.65
CA ALA A 157 27.55 27.12 28.24
C ALA A 157 26.53 26.05 27.84
N LYS A 158 25.99 26.15 26.63
CA LYS A 158 25.10 25.14 26.02
C LYS A 158 25.48 24.84 24.57
N GLY A 159 25.60 23.57 24.25
CA GLY A 159 25.64 23.05 22.90
C GLY A 159 24.29 23.20 22.18
N LYS A 160 24.29 23.00 20.87
CA LYS A 160 23.08 22.92 20.03
C LYS A 160 22.90 21.47 19.59
N THR A 161 21.76 20.86 19.88
CA THR A 161 21.45 19.50 19.40
C THR A 161 21.24 19.50 17.88
N PRO A 162 21.69 18.46 17.15
CA PRO A 162 21.40 18.34 15.72
C PRO A 162 19.90 18.09 15.49
N ASN A 163 19.35 18.69 14.43
CA ASN A 163 17.96 18.47 14.02
C ASN A 163 17.94 17.65 12.74
N ALA A 164 17.22 16.52 12.73
CA ALA A 164 17.06 15.71 11.52
C ALA A 164 16.36 16.52 10.41
N GLY A 165 16.79 16.28 9.17
CA GLY A 165 16.16 16.85 7.99
C GLY A 165 14.76 16.26 7.76
N LYS A 166 13.92 16.98 7.02
CA LYS A 166 12.59 16.50 6.66
C LYS A 166 12.67 15.42 5.59
N ASP A 167 11.85 14.39 5.74
CA ASP A 167 11.71 13.33 4.73
C ASP A 167 11.14 13.89 3.43
N GLY A 168 11.55 13.29 2.31
CA GLY A 168 10.98 13.60 1.02
C GLY A 168 9.52 13.16 0.94
N TRP A 169 8.74 13.76 0.04
CA TRP A 169 7.32 13.44 -0.12
C TRP A 169 6.85 13.69 -1.55
N TYR A 170 5.72 13.07 -1.91
CA TYR A 170 5.10 13.22 -3.23
C TYR A 170 3.86 14.11 -3.16
N GLU A 171 3.81 15.11 -4.03
CA GLU A 171 2.64 15.93 -4.31
C GLU A 171 1.93 15.38 -5.55
N PHE A 172 0.68 14.97 -5.39
CA PHE A 172 -0.13 14.44 -6.50
C PHE A 172 -1.05 15.55 -7.03
N PHE A 173 -1.06 15.74 -8.35
CA PHE A 173 -1.92 16.71 -9.07
C PHE A 173 -3.18 16.07 -9.66
N PHE A 174 -3.51 14.89 -9.16
CA PHE A 174 -4.65 14.09 -9.56
C PHE A 174 -5.16 13.41 -8.27
N ASP A 175 -6.45 13.14 -8.19
CA ASP A 175 -7.02 12.56 -6.97
C ASP A 175 -6.58 11.10 -6.82
N VAL A 176 -5.78 10.83 -5.80
CA VAL A 176 -5.27 9.48 -5.49
C VAL A 176 -6.20 8.67 -4.61
N ASP A 177 -7.09 9.35 -3.88
CA ASP A 177 -8.09 8.73 -3.02
C ASP A 177 -9.46 9.08 -3.58
N ILE A 178 -9.67 8.69 -4.85
CA ILE A 178 -11.01 8.53 -5.40
C ILE A 178 -11.68 7.50 -4.50
N LYS A 179 -12.36 8.00 -3.46
CA LYS A 179 -13.27 7.18 -2.68
C LYS A 179 -14.39 6.83 -3.63
N ALA A 180 -14.19 5.76 -4.40
CA ALA A 180 -15.16 5.09 -5.24
C ALA A 180 -16.27 4.43 -4.40
N LYS A 181 -16.51 4.95 -3.19
CA LYS A 181 -17.68 4.69 -2.38
C LYS A 181 -18.63 5.83 -2.67
N PRO A 182 -19.55 5.64 -3.63
CA PRO A 182 -20.60 6.62 -3.86
C PRO A 182 -21.27 7.00 -2.53
N VAL A 183 -21.51 8.30 -2.37
CA VAL A 183 -21.91 8.87 -1.09
C VAL A 183 -23.28 8.33 -0.72
N ARG A 184 -23.40 7.80 0.50
CA ARG A 184 -24.71 7.42 1.04
C ARG A 184 -25.49 8.69 1.38
N LEU A 185 -26.64 8.86 0.75
CA LEU A 185 -27.59 9.94 1.00
C LEU A 185 -28.29 9.76 2.36
N GLU A 186 -28.95 10.80 2.85
CA GLU A 186 -29.69 10.76 4.13
C GLU A 186 -30.77 9.67 4.18
N ASP A 187 -31.32 9.33 3.02
CA ASP A 187 -32.30 8.25 2.84
C ASP A 187 -31.65 6.86 2.73
N GLY A 188 -30.32 6.76 2.89
CA GLY A 188 -29.54 5.53 2.82
C GLY A 188 -29.26 5.02 1.40
N SER A 189 -29.76 5.69 0.36
CA SER A 189 -29.47 5.34 -1.03
C SER A 189 -28.09 5.86 -1.41
N VAL A 190 -27.59 5.41 -2.55
CA VAL A 190 -26.25 5.70 -3.02
C VAL A 190 -26.33 6.69 -4.19
N ASP A 191 -25.63 7.82 -4.09
CA ASP A 191 -25.53 8.80 -5.18
C ASP A 191 -24.46 8.37 -6.18
N TYR A 192 -24.90 7.73 -7.26
CA TYR A 192 -24.03 7.34 -8.37
C TYR A 192 -23.74 8.48 -9.36
N GLN A 193 -24.50 9.59 -9.30
CA GLN A 193 -24.42 10.68 -10.28
C GLN A 193 -23.28 11.65 -9.97
N ASN A 194 -23.14 12.05 -8.71
CA ASN A 194 -22.13 13.05 -8.28
C ASN A 194 -20.81 12.43 -7.80
N ALA A 195 -20.72 11.10 -7.75
CA ALA A 195 -19.48 10.41 -7.42
C ALA A 195 -18.43 10.62 -8.53
N LYS A 196 -17.22 11.03 -8.14
CA LYS A 196 -16.05 11.03 -9.02
C LYS A 196 -15.57 9.58 -9.12
N TRP A 197 -15.59 9.00 -10.31
CA TRP A 197 -15.31 7.57 -10.52
C TRP A 197 -13.90 7.29 -11.08
N PHE A 198 -13.32 8.27 -11.76
CA PHE A 198 -11.95 8.21 -12.27
C PHE A 198 -11.34 9.61 -12.36
N GLU A 199 -10.01 9.65 -12.37
CA GLU A 199 -9.24 10.85 -12.65
C GLU A 199 -8.74 10.78 -14.10
N LEU A 200 -9.16 11.72 -14.93
CA LEU A 200 -8.63 11.83 -16.29
C LEU A 200 -7.40 12.72 -16.27
N VAL A 201 -6.37 12.29 -16.98
CA VAL A 201 -5.16 13.06 -17.22
C VAL A 201 -4.94 13.22 -18.73
N GLU A 202 -4.39 14.36 -19.11
CA GLU A 202 -4.02 14.67 -20.49
C GLU A 202 -2.53 14.39 -20.73
N LYS A 203 -2.18 13.99 -21.95
CA LYS A 203 -0.80 13.84 -22.36
C LYS A 203 -0.05 15.16 -22.18
N GLY A 204 1.08 15.10 -21.48
CA GLY A 204 1.90 16.26 -21.13
C GLY A 204 1.53 16.91 -19.79
N GLN A 205 0.45 16.48 -19.12
CA GLN A 205 0.08 16.96 -17.80
C GLN A 205 1.07 16.46 -16.74
N THR A 206 1.51 17.35 -15.85
CA THR A 206 2.21 16.97 -14.63
C THR A 206 1.25 16.27 -13.68
N ILE A 207 1.53 15.01 -13.35
CA ILE A 207 0.67 14.19 -12.49
C ILE A 207 1.21 14.09 -11.06
N VAL A 208 2.54 14.11 -10.89
CA VAL A 208 3.18 14.05 -9.57
C VAL A 208 4.44 14.92 -9.57
N LYS A 209 4.71 15.55 -8.42
CA LYS A 209 5.99 16.18 -8.13
C LYS A 209 6.57 15.61 -6.85
N TYR A 210 7.81 15.14 -6.94
CA TYR A 210 8.60 14.74 -5.79
C TYR A 210 9.29 15.95 -5.17
N HIS A 211 9.19 16.06 -3.86
CA HIS A 211 9.93 17.02 -3.05
C HIS A 211 11.04 16.24 -2.31
N PRO A 212 12.33 16.43 -2.67
CA PRO A 212 13.45 15.69 -2.08
C PRO A 212 13.60 15.87 -0.58
N ALA A 213 14.25 14.91 0.07
CA ALA A 213 14.54 15.02 1.48
C ALA A 213 15.53 16.16 1.78
N GLU A 214 15.29 16.88 2.87
CA GLU A 214 16.11 18.01 3.29
C GLU A 214 17.30 17.54 4.14
N PHE A 215 18.40 18.29 4.10
CA PHE A 215 19.50 18.11 5.04
C PHE A 215 19.08 18.63 6.42
N GLY A 216 19.46 17.89 7.47
CA GLY A 216 19.28 18.35 8.83
C GLY A 216 20.22 19.50 9.19
N GLU A 217 19.94 20.18 10.30
CA GLU A 217 20.83 21.20 10.84
C GLU A 217 21.81 20.58 11.82
N ASN A 218 23.11 20.65 11.50
CA ASN A 218 24.15 20.18 12.42
C ASN A 218 24.08 20.92 13.77
N GLY A 219 24.31 20.15 14.82
CA GLY A 219 24.52 20.64 16.16
C GLY A 219 25.99 20.94 16.44
N TYR A 220 26.27 21.34 17.67
CA TYR A 220 27.63 21.40 18.20
C TYR A 220 27.62 21.19 19.71
N ASN A 221 28.65 20.58 20.25
CA ASN A 221 28.88 20.52 21.69
C ASN A 221 29.67 21.76 22.17
N ILE A 222 29.82 21.91 23.48
CA ILE A 222 30.51 23.05 24.10
C ILE A 222 32.03 23.02 23.85
N TRP A 223 32.59 21.86 23.48
CA TRP A 223 33.98 21.69 23.03
C TRP A 223 34.20 22.11 21.57
N GLY A 224 33.13 22.52 20.88
CA GLY A 224 33.18 23.06 19.52
C GLY A 224 33.13 21.99 18.42
N GLU A 225 33.00 20.72 18.77
CA GLU A 225 32.84 19.62 17.84
C GLU A 225 31.46 19.68 17.18
N ILE A 226 31.40 19.42 15.87
CA ILE A 226 30.17 19.44 15.11
C ILE A 226 29.44 18.11 15.31
N LEU A 227 28.18 18.19 15.70
CA LEU A 227 27.29 17.03 15.79
C LEU A 227 26.54 16.89 14.46
N PRO A 228 26.85 15.88 13.62
CA PRO A 228 26.22 15.75 12.31
C PRO A 228 24.73 15.45 12.45
N ALA A 229 23.91 16.13 11.65
CA ALA A 229 22.49 15.84 11.57
C ALA A 229 22.19 14.76 10.53
N LYS A 230 21.19 13.93 10.81
CA LYS A 230 20.67 12.96 9.84
C LYS A 230 19.94 13.70 8.72
N LYS A 231 20.23 13.32 7.46
CA LYS A 231 19.40 13.71 6.31
C LYS A 231 18.03 13.06 6.47
N GLY A 232 16.97 13.75 6.01
CA GLY A 232 15.66 13.10 5.89
C GLY A 232 15.72 11.90 4.96
N LYS A 233 14.77 10.98 5.10
CA LYS A 233 14.66 9.79 4.26
C LYS A 233 14.07 10.15 2.90
N GLU A 234 14.71 9.69 1.83
CA GLU A 234 14.16 9.77 0.47
C GLU A 234 13.01 8.77 0.30
N GLN A 235 12.02 9.11 -0.53
CA GLN A 235 10.96 8.17 -0.90
C GLN A 235 11.38 7.30 -2.08
N THR A 236 10.84 6.08 -2.11
CA THR A 236 10.98 5.19 -3.26
C THR A 236 10.40 5.83 -4.52
N VAL A 237 11.05 5.61 -5.65
CA VAL A 237 10.60 6.07 -6.96
C VAL A 237 9.26 5.42 -7.27
N LEU A 238 8.23 6.23 -7.57
CA LEU A 238 6.94 5.70 -7.99
C LEU A 238 7.11 4.90 -9.29
N SER A 239 6.48 3.73 -9.32
CA SER A 239 6.54 2.80 -10.44
C SER A 239 5.27 2.87 -11.29
N GLY A 240 5.26 2.25 -12.47
CA GLY A 240 4.03 2.03 -13.24
C GLY A 240 4.13 2.40 -14.71
N LYS A 241 3.01 2.82 -15.32
CA LYS A 241 2.87 2.96 -16.79
C LYS A 241 2.09 4.21 -17.18
N GLY A 242 2.35 4.68 -18.40
CA GLY A 242 1.65 5.82 -19.02
C GLY A 242 2.13 7.19 -18.53
N PHE A 243 3.27 7.23 -17.83
CA PHE A 243 3.99 8.43 -17.46
C PHE A 243 5.49 8.27 -17.69
N GLU A 244 6.20 9.39 -17.72
CA GLU A 244 7.66 9.47 -17.72
C GLU A 244 8.13 10.41 -16.60
N ILE A 245 9.38 10.22 -16.17
CA ILE A 245 10.02 11.10 -15.19
C ILE A 245 10.91 12.06 -15.97
N SER A 246 10.73 13.36 -15.74
CA SER A 246 11.51 14.42 -16.36
C SER A 246 13.00 14.36 -15.97
N GLU A 247 13.83 15.13 -16.67
CA GLU A 247 15.29 15.17 -16.44
C GLU A 247 15.68 15.54 -15.00
N ASP A 248 14.84 16.33 -14.32
CA ASP A 248 15.01 16.74 -12.92
C ASP A 248 14.84 15.58 -11.91
N GLN A 249 14.45 14.39 -12.36
CA GLN A 249 14.11 13.21 -11.54
C GLN A 249 13.00 13.44 -10.51
N CYS A 250 12.31 14.58 -10.56
CA CYS A 250 11.32 14.99 -9.58
C CYS A 250 9.93 15.14 -10.18
N THR A 251 9.82 15.47 -11.46
CA THR A 251 8.55 15.72 -12.13
C THR A 251 8.10 14.50 -12.92
N TYR A 252 6.85 14.07 -12.71
CA TYR A 252 6.21 12.96 -13.40
C TYR A 252 5.18 13.52 -14.38
N VAL A 253 5.29 13.13 -15.65
CA VAL A 253 4.48 13.68 -16.74
C VAL A 253 3.74 12.55 -17.46
N ALA A 254 2.44 12.72 -17.68
CA ALA A 254 1.64 11.76 -18.42
C ALA A 254 2.09 11.68 -19.89
N THR A 255 2.29 10.48 -20.42
CA THR A 255 2.74 10.27 -21.81
C THR A 255 1.56 10.05 -22.77
N MET A 256 0.35 9.91 -22.23
CA MET A 256 -0.88 9.60 -22.94
C MET A 256 -2.11 10.18 -22.21
N ASN A 257 -3.19 10.41 -22.96
CA ASN A 257 -4.49 10.71 -22.36
C ASN A 257 -5.04 9.44 -21.72
N GLY A 258 -5.60 9.51 -20.52
CA GLY A 258 -6.11 8.32 -19.87
C GLY A 258 -6.68 8.52 -18.48
N LYS A 259 -7.15 7.41 -17.91
CA LYS A 259 -7.54 7.30 -16.51
C LYS A 259 -6.29 7.02 -15.70
N ALA A 260 -6.00 7.88 -14.72
CA ALA A 260 -4.89 7.71 -13.78
C ALA A 260 -5.38 6.99 -12.51
N ASP A 261 -4.74 5.86 -12.20
CA ASP A 261 -4.94 5.11 -10.96
C ASP A 261 -3.65 5.10 -10.14
N TYR A 262 -3.76 5.25 -8.81
CA TYR A 262 -2.63 5.12 -7.89
C TYR A 262 -2.92 4.06 -6.83
N LYS A 263 -2.05 3.06 -6.73
CA LYS A 263 -2.14 2.03 -5.68
C LYS A 263 -0.77 1.53 -5.30
N ASP A 264 -0.48 1.48 -4.00
CA ASP A 264 0.74 0.89 -3.43
C ASP A 264 2.05 1.38 -4.07
N GLY A 265 2.17 2.70 -4.31
CA GLY A 265 3.36 3.30 -4.93
C GLY A 265 3.47 3.11 -6.44
N ARG A 266 2.39 2.64 -7.09
CA ARG A 266 2.31 2.42 -8.54
C ARG A 266 1.24 3.30 -9.17
N ILE A 267 1.60 4.04 -10.21
CA ILE A 267 0.70 4.85 -11.04
C ILE A 267 0.45 4.14 -12.36
N GLU A 268 -0.81 3.93 -12.74
CA GLU A 268 -1.16 3.43 -14.06
C GLU A 268 -2.06 4.44 -14.78
N ILE A 269 -1.59 4.94 -15.92
CA ILE A 269 -2.43 5.71 -16.85
C ILE A 269 -2.87 4.78 -17.96
N ASN A 270 -4.16 4.45 -17.96
CA ASN A 270 -4.80 3.56 -18.92
C ASN A 270 -5.57 4.35 -19.98
N ASN A 271 -5.56 3.87 -21.22
CA ASN A 271 -6.34 4.47 -22.31
C ASN A 271 -7.83 4.56 -21.95
N VAL A 272 -8.45 5.69 -22.26
CA VAL A 272 -9.90 5.88 -22.12
C VAL A 272 -10.51 6.33 -23.44
N LEU A 273 -11.49 5.58 -23.94
CA LEU A 273 -12.30 5.99 -25.08
C LEU A 273 -13.54 6.74 -24.57
N SER A 274 -13.60 8.05 -24.82
CA SER A 274 -14.76 8.88 -24.47
C SER A 274 -15.74 8.99 -25.64
N LEU A 275 -17.00 8.66 -25.40
CA LEU A 275 -18.09 8.68 -26.37
C LEU A 275 -19.28 9.47 -25.81
N LYS A 276 -20.07 10.08 -26.70
CA LYS A 276 -21.32 10.74 -26.30
C LYS A 276 -22.40 9.69 -26.07
N ASP A 277 -23.01 9.18 -27.12
CA ASP A 277 -24.01 8.11 -27.05
C ASP A 277 -23.54 6.90 -27.84
N VAL A 278 -24.06 5.73 -27.49
CA VAL A 278 -23.83 4.49 -28.22
C VAL A 278 -25.17 3.89 -28.62
N ASN A 279 -25.37 3.69 -29.91
CA ASN A 279 -26.60 3.16 -30.48
C ASN A 279 -26.29 2.36 -31.76
N LEU A 280 -27.33 1.87 -32.44
CA LEU A 280 -27.14 1.10 -33.68
C LEU A 280 -26.38 1.87 -34.78
N ALA A 281 -26.44 3.20 -34.78
CA ALA A 281 -25.71 4.03 -35.75
C ALA A 281 -24.21 4.14 -35.42
N THR A 282 -23.83 4.13 -34.13
CA THR A 282 -22.42 4.02 -33.75
C THR A 282 -21.88 2.61 -33.96
N GLY A 283 -22.74 1.60 -33.85
CA GLY A 283 -22.38 0.19 -33.94
C GLY A 283 -21.72 -0.33 -32.66
N ASN A 284 -21.23 -1.56 -32.73
CA ASN A 284 -20.56 -2.23 -31.61
C ASN A 284 -19.17 -1.65 -31.37
N ILE A 285 -18.78 -1.57 -30.10
CA ILE A 285 -17.51 -0.97 -29.68
C ILE A 285 -16.69 -2.02 -28.95
N PHE A 286 -15.43 -2.15 -29.35
CA PHE A 286 -14.43 -2.99 -28.69
C PHE A 286 -13.19 -2.13 -28.45
N PHE A 287 -12.73 -2.03 -27.21
CA PHE A 287 -11.62 -1.15 -26.86
C PHE A 287 -10.65 -1.80 -25.87
N ASP A 288 -9.34 -1.70 -26.17
CA ASP A 288 -8.29 -2.11 -25.23
C ASP A 288 -7.95 -0.95 -24.28
N GLY A 289 -8.68 -0.89 -23.18
CA GLY A 289 -8.67 0.18 -22.19
C GLY A 289 -10.03 0.30 -21.53
N SER A 290 -10.29 1.46 -20.93
CA SER A 290 -11.60 1.77 -20.35
C SER A 290 -12.46 2.55 -21.35
N ILE A 291 -13.78 2.40 -21.27
CA ILE A 291 -14.73 3.17 -22.08
C ILE A 291 -15.53 4.08 -21.17
N TYR A 292 -15.65 5.36 -21.54
CA TYR A 292 -16.49 6.33 -20.90
C TYR A 292 -17.58 6.83 -21.85
N ILE A 293 -18.84 6.60 -21.50
CA ILE A 293 -20.02 7.00 -22.28
C ILE A 293 -20.75 8.09 -21.50
N GLN A 294 -20.71 9.32 -22.00
CA GLN A 294 -21.32 10.50 -21.36
C GLN A 294 -22.85 10.49 -21.44
N GLY A 295 -23.40 9.77 -22.41
CA GLY A 295 -24.82 9.63 -22.71
C GLY A 295 -25.29 8.20 -22.48
N SER A 296 -26.25 7.75 -23.29
CA SER A 296 -26.93 6.46 -23.09
C SER A 296 -26.40 5.38 -24.04
N VAL A 297 -26.62 4.12 -23.64
CA VAL A 297 -26.40 2.95 -24.49
C VAL A 297 -27.75 2.38 -24.91
N GLY A 298 -28.03 2.48 -26.21
CA GLY A 298 -29.28 2.00 -26.81
C GLY A 298 -29.32 0.48 -27.01
N ASP A 299 -30.52 -0.01 -27.28
CA ASP A 299 -30.80 -1.43 -27.48
C ASP A 299 -29.98 -2.06 -28.63
N GLY A 300 -29.62 -3.33 -28.45
CA GLY A 300 -29.04 -4.18 -29.49
C GLY A 300 -27.57 -3.93 -29.79
N VAL A 301 -26.89 -3.06 -29.02
CA VAL A 301 -25.46 -2.78 -29.18
C VAL A 301 -24.62 -3.59 -28.20
N THR A 302 -23.42 -3.98 -28.62
CA THR A 302 -22.38 -4.56 -27.77
C THR A 302 -21.26 -3.55 -27.51
N VAL A 303 -20.90 -3.37 -26.25
CA VAL A 303 -19.77 -2.56 -25.79
C VAL A 303 -18.84 -3.42 -24.95
N GLU A 304 -17.59 -3.56 -25.37
CA GLU A 304 -16.59 -4.40 -24.73
C GLU A 304 -15.30 -3.63 -24.46
N ALA A 305 -14.82 -3.69 -23.21
CA ALA A 305 -13.63 -3.03 -22.73
C ALA A 305 -12.74 -4.04 -22.00
N THR A 306 -11.42 -3.98 -22.20
CA THR A 306 -10.47 -4.82 -21.44
C THR A 306 -10.29 -4.34 -19.98
N LYS A 307 -10.74 -3.12 -19.68
CA LYS A 307 -10.75 -2.51 -18.34
C LYS A 307 -12.18 -2.14 -17.95
N ASP A 308 -12.42 -0.89 -17.55
CA ASP A 308 -13.69 -0.45 -16.96
C ASP A 308 -14.65 0.12 -18.00
N ILE A 309 -15.95 0.07 -17.73
CA ILE A 309 -16.97 0.81 -18.48
C ILE A 309 -17.72 1.75 -17.53
N LEU A 310 -17.71 3.05 -17.81
CA LEU A 310 -18.57 4.04 -17.15
C LEU A 310 -19.63 4.53 -18.13
N VAL A 311 -20.89 4.52 -17.70
CA VAL A 311 -22.01 5.10 -18.44
C VAL A 311 -22.76 6.10 -17.57
N ASP A 312 -22.87 7.35 -18.03
CA ASP A 312 -23.56 8.42 -17.31
C ASP A 312 -25.08 8.43 -17.59
N GLY A 313 -25.51 7.92 -18.75
CA GLY A 313 -26.91 7.81 -19.16
C GLY A 313 -27.57 6.47 -18.81
N PHE A 314 -28.70 6.20 -19.46
CA PHE A 314 -29.45 4.94 -19.29
C PHE A 314 -28.89 3.83 -20.18
N ILE A 315 -29.12 2.59 -19.77
CA ILE A 315 -28.79 1.42 -20.57
C ILE A 315 -30.07 0.67 -20.91
N GLY A 316 -30.28 0.45 -22.20
CA GLY A 316 -31.36 -0.37 -22.72
C GLY A 316 -31.02 -1.86 -22.75
N ALA A 317 -31.64 -2.59 -23.67
CA ALA A 317 -31.38 -4.00 -23.94
C ALA A 317 -30.06 -4.17 -24.75
N SER A 318 -28.93 -3.89 -24.13
CA SER A 318 -27.58 -3.96 -24.72
C SER A 318 -26.69 -4.98 -24.00
N VAL A 319 -25.52 -5.27 -24.58
CA VAL A 319 -24.49 -6.14 -23.99
C VAL A 319 -23.28 -5.30 -23.60
N LEU A 320 -22.97 -5.23 -22.30
CA LEU A 320 -21.77 -4.57 -21.78
C LEU A 320 -20.83 -5.62 -21.18
N LYS A 321 -19.55 -5.58 -21.55
CA LYS A 321 -18.52 -6.50 -21.04
C LYS A 321 -17.26 -5.75 -20.65
N ALA A 322 -16.81 -5.92 -19.41
CA ALA A 322 -15.63 -5.25 -18.87
C ALA A 322 -14.68 -6.24 -18.19
N GLY A 323 -13.38 -6.14 -18.46
CA GLY A 323 -12.35 -6.84 -17.69
C GLY A 323 -12.05 -6.18 -16.32
N GLY A 324 -12.64 -5.01 -16.06
CA GLY A 324 -12.63 -4.30 -14.78
C GLY A 324 -14.03 -4.12 -14.22
N ASP A 325 -14.32 -2.93 -13.70
CA ASP A 325 -15.64 -2.59 -13.13
C ASP A 325 -16.60 -2.01 -14.19
N ILE A 326 -17.90 -2.21 -14.00
CA ILE A 326 -18.95 -1.51 -14.75
C ILE A 326 -19.72 -0.60 -13.81
N ILE A 327 -19.75 0.69 -14.13
CA ILE A 327 -20.43 1.71 -13.34
C ILE A 327 -21.50 2.37 -14.20
N LEU A 328 -22.74 2.29 -13.74
CA LEU A 328 -23.90 2.89 -14.38
C LEU A 328 -24.38 4.01 -13.46
N ARG A 329 -24.22 5.27 -13.85
CA ARG A 329 -24.70 6.37 -12.97
C ARG A 329 -26.22 6.37 -12.85
N GLN A 330 -26.91 5.96 -13.91
CA GLN A 330 -28.34 5.66 -13.90
C GLN A 330 -28.57 4.16 -13.71
N GLY A 331 -29.57 3.60 -14.40
CA GLY A 331 -29.87 2.18 -14.32
C GLY A 331 -30.02 1.53 -15.68
N ASN A 332 -30.23 0.23 -15.63
CA ASN A 332 -30.48 -0.62 -16.77
C ASN A 332 -31.96 -0.99 -16.83
N ASN A 333 -32.59 -0.76 -17.99
CA ASN A 333 -33.89 -1.32 -18.32
C ASN A 333 -33.76 -2.18 -19.59
N ALA A 334 -33.63 -3.49 -19.38
CA ALA A 334 -33.22 -4.43 -20.42
C ALA A 334 -34.37 -5.24 -21.01
N ALA A 335 -35.59 -5.14 -20.47
CA ALA A 335 -36.75 -5.91 -20.91
C ALA A 335 -36.48 -7.42 -21.11
N GLY A 336 -35.62 -8.01 -20.27
CA GLY A 336 -35.20 -9.42 -20.28
C GLY A 336 -34.10 -9.78 -21.29
N ARG A 337 -33.53 -8.82 -22.02
CA ARG A 337 -32.63 -9.07 -23.18
C ARG A 337 -31.24 -8.45 -23.06
N GLY A 338 -30.99 -7.62 -22.05
CA GLY A 338 -29.67 -7.01 -21.80
C GLY A 338 -28.78 -7.87 -20.89
N LEU A 339 -27.48 -7.78 -21.11
CA LEU A 339 -26.44 -8.47 -20.34
C LEU A 339 -25.35 -7.48 -19.93
N VAL A 340 -25.02 -7.45 -18.65
CA VAL A 340 -23.94 -6.63 -18.09
C VAL A 340 -22.99 -7.55 -17.35
N THR A 341 -21.78 -7.75 -17.87
CA THR A 341 -20.79 -8.67 -17.31
C THR A 341 -19.50 -7.92 -16.97
N ALA A 342 -19.02 -8.03 -15.74
CA ALA A 342 -17.77 -7.44 -15.27
C ALA A 342 -16.92 -8.49 -14.53
N ASP A 343 -15.62 -8.55 -14.81
CA ASP A 343 -14.68 -9.34 -14.00
C ASP A 343 -14.54 -8.74 -12.57
N GLY A 344 -14.76 -7.43 -12.44
CA GLY A 344 -14.84 -6.71 -11.18
C GLY A 344 -16.27 -6.63 -10.61
N SER A 345 -16.67 -5.43 -10.19
CA SER A 345 -17.99 -5.12 -9.64
C SER A 345 -18.88 -4.44 -10.67
N VAL A 346 -20.20 -4.62 -10.52
CA VAL A 346 -21.21 -3.85 -11.28
C VAL A 346 -21.98 -2.95 -10.32
N SER A 347 -22.04 -1.67 -10.61
CA SER A 347 -22.75 -0.68 -9.81
C SER A 347 -23.77 0.08 -10.65
N GLY A 348 -24.98 0.29 -10.12
CA GLY A 348 -26.02 1.05 -10.82
C GLY A 348 -27.08 1.61 -9.90
N SER A 349 -27.78 2.68 -10.30
CA SER A 349 -28.95 3.13 -9.55
C SER A 349 -30.04 2.07 -9.53
N PHE A 350 -30.29 1.39 -10.64
CA PHE A 350 -31.26 0.28 -10.69
C PHE A 350 -30.98 -0.75 -11.79
N PHE A 351 -31.54 -1.95 -11.61
CA PHE A 351 -31.56 -3.02 -12.61
C PHE A 351 -32.99 -3.56 -12.79
N GLU A 352 -33.54 -3.42 -14.00
CA GLU A 352 -34.88 -3.87 -14.35
C GLU A 352 -34.86 -4.80 -15.58
N GLY A 353 -35.33 -6.04 -15.40
CA GLY A 353 -35.32 -7.02 -16.49
C GLY A 353 -33.92 -7.29 -17.04
N ALA A 354 -32.88 -7.15 -16.20
CA ALA A 354 -31.49 -7.23 -16.62
C ALA A 354 -30.84 -8.54 -16.18
N ASN A 355 -29.84 -9.00 -16.95
CA ASN A 355 -28.92 -10.04 -16.52
C ASN A 355 -27.59 -9.38 -16.16
N VAL A 356 -27.17 -9.50 -14.90
CA VAL A 356 -25.97 -8.84 -14.38
C VAL A 356 -25.06 -9.88 -13.73
N GLU A 357 -23.83 -9.95 -14.20
CA GLU A 357 -22.79 -10.86 -13.74
C GLU A 357 -21.57 -10.06 -13.29
N ALA A 358 -21.11 -10.28 -12.06
CA ALA A 358 -19.96 -9.60 -11.48
C ALA A 358 -19.01 -10.60 -10.82
N GLY A 359 -17.73 -10.58 -11.17
CA GLY A 359 -16.72 -11.40 -10.51
C GLY A 359 -16.51 -11.05 -9.03
N ALA A 360 -16.86 -9.82 -8.63
CA ALA A 360 -16.82 -9.34 -7.25
C ALA A 360 -18.23 -9.03 -6.71
N ASN A 361 -18.67 -7.77 -6.82
CA ASN A 361 -19.89 -7.30 -6.13
C ASN A 361 -20.92 -6.71 -7.09
N ILE A 362 -22.19 -6.78 -6.72
CA ILE A 362 -23.26 -6.00 -7.37
C ILE A 362 -23.85 -5.01 -6.37
N PHE A 363 -23.85 -3.73 -6.73
CA PHE A 363 -24.44 -2.65 -5.93
C PHE A 363 -25.58 -1.98 -6.70
N ALA A 364 -26.74 -1.85 -6.05
CA ALA A 364 -27.83 -1.06 -6.60
C ALA A 364 -28.63 -0.30 -5.55
N ASN A 365 -29.47 0.65 -5.97
CA ASN A 365 -30.54 1.18 -5.10
C ASN A 365 -31.86 0.42 -5.30
N TYR A 366 -32.08 -0.21 -6.46
CA TYR A 366 -33.31 -0.92 -6.77
C TYR A 366 -33.08 -2.06 -7.75
N CYS A 367 -33.76 -3.19 -7.58
CA CYS A 367 -33.69 -4.31 -8.50
C CYS A 367 -35.06 -4.99 -8.67
N MET A 368 -35.49 -5.12 -9.92
CA MET A 368 -36.76 -5.78 -10.27
C MET A 368 -36.61 -6.76 -11.44
N ASN A 369 -37.19 -7.95 -11.28
CA ASN A 369 -37.29 -9.00 -12.30
C ASN A 369 -35.97 -9.26 -13.04
N SER A 370 -34.85 -9.27 -12.30
CA SER A 370 -33.50 -9.37 -12.86
C SER A 370 -32.80 -10.64 -12.40
N GLN A 371 -31.87 -11.11 -13.20
CA GLN A 371 -30.93 -12.17 -12.85
C GLN A 371 -29.63 -11.52 -12.39
N LEU A 372 -29.28 -11.69 -11.12
CA LEU A 372 -28.04 -11.15 -10.55
C LEU A 372 -27.13 -12.30 -10.13
N ASP A 373 -25.86 -12.24 -10.50
CA ASP A 373 -24.83 -13.19 -10.08
C ASP A 373 -23.55 -12.44 -9.66
N ALA A 374 -23.19 -12.52 -8.39
CA ALA A 374 -22.01 -11.86 -7.83
C ALA A 374 -21.07 -12.86 -7.14
N GLY A 375 -19.78 -12.75 -7.42
CA GLY A 375 -18.76 -13.60 -6.80
C GLY A 375 -18.65 -13.46 -5.27
N ASP A 376 -18.97 -12.29 -4.70
CA ASP A 376 -18.91 -12.03 -3.26
C ASP A 376 -20.25 -11.48 -2.71
N ARG A 377 -20.57 -10.19 -2.92
CA ARG A 377 -21.73 -9.54 -2.27
C ARG A 377 -22.69 -8.91 -3.28
N ILE A 378 -23.98 -8.96 -2.94
CA ILE A 378 -25.04 -8.15 -3.55
C ILE A 378 -25.63 -7.23 -2.48
N GLU A 379 -25.65 -5.93 -2.73
CA GLU A 379 -26.20 -4.93 -1.81
C GLU A 379 -27.16 -3.98 -2.53
N ILE A 380 -28.43 -4.03 -2.13
CA ILE A 380 -29.48 -3.11 -2.55
C ILE A 380 -29.67 -2.05 -1.45
N SER A 381 -29.12 -0.87 -1.70
CA SER A 381 -29.06 0.28 -0.78
C SER A 381 -30.33 1.13 -0.82
N GLY A 382 -30.48 2.03 0.15
CA GLY A 382 -31.67 2.90 0.28
C GLY A 382 -32.70 2.39 1.27
N ARG A 383 -33.38 3.32 1.95
CA ARG A 383 -34.57 3.03 2.78
C ARG A 383 -35.71 2.42 1.97
N ASN A 384 -35.73 2.67 0.66
CA ASN A 384 -36.63 2.05 -0.31
C ASN A 384 -35.94 0.99 -1.18
N GLY A 385 -34.76 0.51 -0.75
CA GLY A 385 -34.00 -0.50 -1.49
C GLY A 385 -34.78 -1.81 -1.59
N VAL A 386 -35.22 -2.16 -2.79
CA VAL A 386 -36.12 -3.29 -3.02
C VAL A 386 -35.47 -4.27 -3.99
N LEU A 387 -35.44 -5.55 -3.60
CA LEU A 387 -35.08 -6.69 -4.44
C LEU A 387 -36.32 -7.54 -4.69
N VAL A 388 -36.87 -7.52 -5.90
CA VAL A 388 -38.12 -8.21 -6.23
C VAL A 388 -38.01 -8.96 -7.55
N GLY A 389 -38.35 -10.24 -7.54
CA GLY A 389 -38.42 -11.05 -8.75
C GLY A 389 -37.06 -11.49 -9.29
N GLY A 390 -37.07 -12.58 -10.06
CA GLY A 390 -35.86 -13.15 -10.65
C GLY A 390 -35.04 -14.01 -9.68
N VAL A 391 -33.76 -14.19 -10.00
CA VAL A 391 -32.83 -15.00 -9.20
C VAL A 391 -31.59 -14.18 -8.87
N THR A 392 -31.17 -14.25 -7.62
CA THR A 392 -30.02 -13.53 -7.10
C THR A 392 -29.05 -14.54 -6.50
N VAL A 393 -27.81 -14.56 -7.00
CA VAL A 393 -26.74 -15.46 -6.57
C VAL A 393 -25.60 -14.62 -6.00
N ALA A 394 -25.14 -14.93 -4.78
CA ALA A 394 -24.01 -14.24 -4.16
C ALA A 394 -23.09 -15.21 -3.43
N GLY A 395 -21.77 -14.97 -3.48
CA GLY A 395 -20.79 -15.80 -2.77
C GLY A 395 -20.94 -15.77 -1.25
N SER A 396 -21.04 -14.59 -0.65
CA SER A 396 -21.05 -14.40 0.82
C SER A 396 -22.32 -13.73 1.33
N CYS A 397 -22.86 -12.73 0.63
CA CYS A 397 -23.92 -11.90 1.22
C CYS A 397 -24.90 -11.34 0.22
N VAL A 398 -26.19 -11.40 0.57
CA VAL A 398 -27.24 -10.58 -0.05
C VAL A 398 -27.80 -9.66 1.01
N GLN A 399 -27.76 -8.36 0.77
CA GLN A 399 -28.32 -7.34 1.66
C GLN A 399 -29.31 -6.48 0.90
N ALA A 400 -30.49 -6.27 1.46
CA ALA A 400 -31.47 -5.31 0.94
C ALA A 400 -32.34 -4.76 2.06
N PHE A 401 -32.97 -3.60 1.84
CA PHE A 401 -33.98 -3.11 2.77
C PHE A 401 -35.24 -3.99 2.70
N ASN A 402 -35.82 -4.17 1.52
CA ASN A 402 -36.96 -5.04 1.30
C ASN A 402 -36.62 -6.13 0.28
N ILE A 403 -37.04 -7.37 0.58
CA ILE A 403 -36.90 -8.51 -0.34
C ILE A 403 -38.28 -9.13 -0.59
N GLY A 404 -38.65 -9.21 -1.86
CA GLY A 404 -39.99 -9.58 -2.30
C GLY A 404 -40.99 -8.42 -2.15
N ASN A 405 -42.25 -8.68 -2.45
CA ASN A 405 -43.32 -7.69 -2.37
C ASN A 405 -44.65 -8.30 -1.92
N VAL A 406 -45.64 -7.46 -1.63
CA VAL A 406 -46.98 -7.87 -1.20
C VAL A 406 -47.69 -8.73 -2.25
N ALA A 407 -47.38 -8.54 -3.54
CA ALA A 407 -47.95 -9.33 -4.61
C ALA A 407 -47.42 -10.78 -4.68
N GLY A 408 -46.41 -11.13 -3.87
CA GLY A 408 -45.83 -12.47 -3.83
C GLY A 408 -45.06 -12.83 -5.09
N VAL A 409 -44.44 -11.85 -5.75
CA VAL A 409 -43.63 -12.09 -6.95
C VAL A 409 -42.46 -13.02 -6.57
N GLY A 410 -42.38 -14.15 -7.27
CA GLY A 410 -41.39 -15.19 -7.00
C GLY A 410 -39.96 -14.65 -7.05
N THR A 411 -39.29 -14.67 -5.92
CA THR A 411 -37.92 -14.15 -5.76
C THR A 411 -37.03 -15.27 -5.22
N LYS A 412 -35.97 -15.64 -5.93
CA LYS A 412 -35.05 -16.71 -5.50
C LYS A 412 -33.70 -16.14 -5.09
N LEU A 413 -33.24 -16.47 -3.89
CA LEU A 413 -31.92 -16.10 -3.39
C LEU A 413 -31.07 -17.35 -3.22
N ILE A 414 -29.85 -17.33 -3.74
CA ILE A 414 -28.86 -18.39 -3.60
C ILE A 414 -27.61 -17.75 -3.00
N VAL A 415 -27.20 -18.16 -1.81
CA VAL A 415 -26.02 -17.58 -1.13
C VAL A 415 -25.07 -18.67 -0.67
N GLY A 416 -23.79 -18.46 -0.92
CA GLY A 416 -22.76 -19.45 -0.61
C GLY A 416 -22.41 -20.30 -1.83
N ASN A 417 -21.12 -20.51 -2.01
CA ASN A 417 -20.49 -21.24 -3.12
C ASN A 417 -19.60 -22.38 -2.60
N LYS A 418 -19.92 -22.94 -1.42
CA LYS A 418 -19.07 -23.92 -0.72
C LYS A 418 -18.64 -25.11 -1.60
N LYS A 419 -19.50 -25.58 -2.51
CA LYS A 419 -19.17 -26.70 -3.41
C LYS A 419 -18.06 -26.35 -4.39
N GLU A 420 -18.10 -25.16 -4.98
CA GLU A 420 -17.10 -24.72 -5.95
C GLU A 420 -15.75 -24.43 -5.27
N ILE A 421 -15.79 -23.81 -4.09
CA ILE A 421 -14.59 -23.57 -3.28
C ILE A 421 -13.87 -24.87 -2.93
N LEU A 422 -14.62 -25.91 -2.50
CA LEU A 422 -14.05 -27.22 -2.17
C LEU A 422 -13.39 -27.90 -3.39
N GLN A 423 -13.91 -27.68 -4.59
CA GLN A 423 -13.29 -28.19 -5.81
C GLN A 423 -11.98 -27.47 -6.12
N LYS A 424 -11.96 -26.13 -6.05
CA LYS A 424 -10.76 -25.31 -6.24
C LYS A 424 -9.65 -25.66 -5.23
N GLU A 425 -10.02 -25.91 -3.97
CA GLU A 425 -9.09 -26.36 -2.93
C GLU A 425 -8.45 -27.70 -3.28
N ALA A 426 -9.23 -28.69 -3.70
CA ALA A 426 -8.72 -30.01 -4.05
C ALA A 426 -7.71 -29.94 -5.22
N GLU A 427 -7.97 -29.12 -6.22
CA GLU A 427 -7.06 -28.88 -7.34
C GLU A 427 -5.76 -28.19 -6.89
N LEU A 428 -5.84 -27.22 -5.97
CA LEU A 428 -4.68 -26.51 -5.44
C LEU A 428 -3.76 -27.45 -4.63
N ILE A 429 -4.35 -28.31 -3.79
CA ILE A 429 -3.62 -29.28 -2.96
C ILE A 429 -2.82 -30.24 -3.85
N GLU A 430 -3.39 -30.72 -4.95
CA GLU A 430 -2.69 -31.63 -5.86
C GLU A 430 -1.55 -30.94 -6.61
N LYS A 431 -1.72 -29.67 -6.99
CA LYS A 431 -0.64 -28.84 -7.56
C LYS A 431 0.50 -28.63 -6.56
N GLN A 432 0.19 -28.24 -5.31
CA GLN A 432 1.18 -28.02 -4.26
C GLN A 432 1.99 -29.28 -3.97
N LYS A 433 1.33 -30.43 -3.90
CA LYS A 433 1.96 -31.74 -3.75
C LYS A 433 2.92 -32.08 -4.89
N THR A 434 2.58 -31.72 -6.12
CA THR A 434 3.43 -31.94 -7.31
C THR A 434 4.69 -31.08 -7.26
N VAL A 435 4.55 -29.77 -7.06
CA VAL A 435 5.68 -28.82 -6.96
C VAL A 435 6.61 -29.19 -5.79
N THR A 436 6.06 -29.59 -4.66
CA THR A 436 6.84 -30.00 -3.48
C THR A 436 7.69 -31.25 -3.74
N LYS A 437 7.17 -32.22 -4.51
CA LYS A 437 7.94 -33.41 -4.92
C LYS A 437 9.11 -33.04 -5.84
N GLU A 438 8.87 -32.18 -6.83
CA GLU A 438 9.91 -31.70 -7.75
C GLU A 438 11.01 -30.94 -7.01
N LEU A 439 10.63 -30.03 -6.12
CA LEU A 439 11.54 -29.24 -5.31
C LEU A 439 12.39 -30.11 -4.38
N LYS A 440 11.82 -31.19 -3.83
CA LYS A 440 12.58 -32.21 -3.07
C LYS A 440 13.63 -32.92 -3.93
N LEU A 441 13.31 -33.25 -5.19
CA LEU A 441 14.27 -33.85 -6.12
C LEU A 441 15.44 -32.88 -6.41
N PHE A 442 15.14 -31.61 -6.68
CA PHE A 442 16.18 -30.61 -6.92
C PHE A 442 17.06 -30.35 -5.69
N ARG A 443 16.46 -30.24 -4.49
CA ARG A 443 17.21 -30.08 -3.23
C ARG A 443 18.12 -31.27 -2.94
N ASN A 444 17.67 -32.49 -3.20
CA ASN A 444 18.51 -33.68 -3.07
C ASN A 444 19.68 -33.65 -4.06
N ALA A 445 19.43 -33.32 -5.33
CA ALA A 445 20.47 -33.19 -6.34
C ALA A 445 21.48 -32.09 -5.99
N HIS A 446 21.01 -30.97 -5.46
CA HIS A 446 21.83 -29.87 -4.97
C HIS A 446 22.74 -30.31 -3.82
N ALA A 447 22.18 -30.95 -2.78
CA ALA A 447 22.95 -31.47 -1.65
C ALA A 447 23.99 -32.53 -2.08
N ASP A 448 23.64 -33.41 -3.01
CA ASP A 448 24.58 -34.38 -3.58
C ASP A 448 25.73 -33.71 -4.33
N PHE A 449 25.44 -32.64 -5.08
CA PHE A 449 26.47 -31.84 -5.75
C PHE A 449 27.39 -31.16 -4.73
N GLN A 450 26.82 -30.57 -3.67
CA GLN A 450 27.56 -29.92 -2.60
C GLN A 450 28.49 -30.88 -1.85
N ARG A 451 28.09 -32.15 -1.71
CA ARG A 451 28.92 -33.20 -1.09
C ARG A 451 30.04 -33.69 -2.02
N LYS A 452 29.80 -33.76 -3.33
CA LYS A 452 30.75 -34.33 -4.31
C LYS A 452 31.81 -33.34 -4.77
N PHE A 453 31.52 -32.04 -4.75
CA PHE A 453 32.40 -31.02 -5.34
C PHE A 453 32.67 -29.88 -4.37
N LYS A 454 33.92 -29.40 -4.37
CA LYS A 454 34.33 -28.21 -3.60
C LYS A 454 33.64 -26.94 -4.14
N PRO A 455 33.45 -25.90 -3.30
CA PRO A 455 32.72 -24.68 -3.68
C PRO A 455 33.22 -24.02 -4.97
N GLU A 456 34.53 -23.99 -5.20
CA GLU A 456 35.15 -23.30 -6.35
C GLU A 456 34.80 -23.98 -7.68
N VAL A 457 34.66 -25.31 -7.66
CA VAL A 457 34.36 -26.10 -8.86
C VAL A 457 32.86 -26.18 -9.11
N ARG A 458 32.06 -26.29 -8.05
CA ARG A 458 30.60 -26.43 -8.19
C ARG A 458 29.93 -25.12 -8.61
N ASN A 459 30.38 -23.99 -8.08
CA ASN A 459 29.77 -22.68 -8.38
C ASN A 459 29.99 -22.23 -9.83
N MET A 460 30.98 -22.82 -10.53
CA MET A 460 31.21 -22.61 -11.97
C MET A 460 30.53 -23.67 -12.84
N ASN A 461 29.92 -24.71 -12.26
CA ASN A 461 29.32 -25.80 -13.01
C ASN A 461 27.93 -25.41 -13.55
N PRO A 462 27.70 -25.42 -14.88
CA PRO A 462 26.41 -25.03 -15.45
C PRO A 462 25.21 -25.87 -14.99
N VAL A 463 25.44 -27.13 -14.59
CA VAL A 463 24.37 -28.01 -14.06
C VAL A 463 24.00 -27.59 -12.64
N TYR A 464 24.98 -27.20 -11.82
CA TYR A 464 24.74 -26.73 -10.46
C TYR A 464 23.95 -25.42 -10.45
N ILE A 465 24.34 -24.47 -11.31
CA ILE A 465 23.62 -23.19 -11.49
C ILE A 465 22.17 -23.45 -11.93
N LYS A 466 21.94 -24.35 -12.91
CA LYS A 466 20.58 -24.72 -13.33
C LYS A 466 19.74 -25.36 -12.23
N ILE A 467 20.37 -26.11 -11.31
CA ILE A 467 19.68 -26.67 -10.15
C ILE A 467 19.29 -25.56 -9.16
N GLU A 468 20.18 -24.61 -8.88
CA GLU A 468 19.87 -23.44 -8.04
C GLU A 468 18.73 -22.61 -8.65
N ASP A 469 18.78 -22.34 -9.95
CA ASP A 469 17.71 -21.62 -10.68
C ASP A 469 16.37 -22.38 -10.62
N ALA A 470 16.39 -23.70 -10.78
CA ALA A 470 15.21 -24.55 -10.68
C ALA A 470 14.62 -24.57 -9.27
N ILE A 471 15.47 -24.64 -8.24
CA ILE A 471 15.04 -24.54 -6.83
C ILE A 471 14.37 -23.19 -6.61
N TYR A 472 15.04 -22.10 -6.97
CA TYR A 472 14.50 -20.75 -6.79
C TYR A 472 13.15 -20.57 -7.52
N THR A 473 13.06 -21.02 -8.77
CA THR A 473 11.81 -20.94 -9.55
C THR A 473 10.67 -21.72 -8.89
N LYS A 474 10.96 -22.93 -8.38
CA LYS A 474 9.97 -23.78 -7.71
C LYS A 474 9.60 -23.24 -6.33
N GLU A 475 10.53 -22.60 -5.62
CA GLU A 475 10.25 -21.90 -4.36
C GLU A 475 9.30 -20.71 -4.60
N MET A 476 9.55 -19.91 -5.64
CA MET A 476 8.63 -18.83 -6.04
C MET A 476 7.25 -19.37 -6.47
N GLU A 477 7.20 -20.51 -7.16
CA GLU A 477 5.94 -21.15 -7.53
C GLU A 477 5.17 -21.63 -6.29
N LEU A 478 5.87 -22.23 -5.32
CA LEU A 478 5.29 -22.69 -4.07
C LEU A 478 4.75 -21.51 -3.24
N GLU A 479 5.50 -20.40 -3.16
CA GLU A 479 5.07 -19.17 -2.49
C GLU A 479 3.77 -18.63 -3.10
N LYS A 480 3.65 -18.58 -4.43
CA LYS A 480 2.40 -18.19 -5.12
C LYS A 480 1.23 -19.12 -4.83
N LEU A 481 1.48 -20.43 -4.72
CA LEU A 481 0.45 -21.40 -4.36
C LEU A 481 0.02 -21.24 -2.89
N GLU A 482 0.95 -20.89 -1.99
CA GLU A 482 0.67 -20.59 -0.58
C GLU A 482 -0.25 -19.37 -0.46
N THR A 483 0.02 -18.29 -1.22
CA THR A 483 -0.86 -17.12 -1.28
C THR A 483 -2.27 -17.50 -1.76
N ARG A 484 -2.37 -18.26 -2.85
CA ARG A 484 -3.68 -18.74 -3.34
C ARG A 484 -4.42 -19.63 -2.34
N LYS A 485 -3.69 -20.39 -1.51
CA LYS A 485 -4.28 -21.20 -0.45
C LYS A 485 -4.90 -20.32 0.63
N GLN A 486 -4.23 -19.22 1.00
CA GLN A 486 -4.77 -18.22 1.91
C GLN A 486 -6.03 -17.59 1.31
N ASP A 487 -6.02 -17.20 0.03
CA ASP A 487 -7.19 -16.65 -0.65
C ASP A 487 -8.40 -17.62 -0.61
N ILE A 488 -8.16 -18.91 -0.86
CA ILE A 488 -9.22 -19.95 -0.80
C ILE A 488 -9.74 -20.12 0.62
N GLU A 489 -8.88 -20.10 1.64
CA GLU A 489 -9.31 -20.21 3.03
C GLU A 489 -10.16 -19.00 3.45
N GLU A 490 -9.77 -17.79 3.07
CA GLU A 490 -10.59 -16.59 3.27
C GLU A 490 -11.96 -16.71 2.57
N MET A 491 -11.99 -17.23 1.34
CA MET A 491 -13.24 -17.51 0.62
C MET A 491 -14.11 -18.53 1.37
N LYS A 492 -13.53 -19.57 1.97
CA LYS A 492 -14.27 -20.55 2.80
C LYS A 492 -14.87 -19.89 4.04
N GLU A 493 -14.11 -19.08 4.75
CA GLU A 493 -14.60 -18.36 5.92
C GLU A 493 -15.74 -17.41 5.56
N LYS A 494 -15.63 -16.70 4.43
CA LYS A 494 -16.72 -15.88 3.87
C LYS A 494 -17.94 -16.72 3.51
N ALA A 495 -17.76 -17.86 2.85
CA ALA A 495 -18.86 -18.75 2.48
C ALA A 495 -19.53 -19.40 3.70
N ASP A 496 -18.79 -19.68 4.77
CA ASP A 496 -19.33 -20.22 6.03
C ASP A 496 -20.06 -19.15 6.85
N SER A 497 -19.64 -17.89 6.72
CA SER A 497 -20.34 -16.73 7.27
C SER A 497 -21.45 -16.20 6.35
N ALA A 498 -21.82 -16.96 5.31
CA ALA A 498 -22.82 -16.58 4.35
C ALA A 498 -24.14 -16.15 5.01
N SER A 499 -24.69 -15.03 4.56
CA SER A 499 -25.88 -14.46 5.18
C SER A 499 -26.75 -13.66 4.22
N ILE A 500 -28.05 -13.63 4.53
CA ILE A 500 -29.00 -12.73 3.87
C ILE A 500 -29.48 -11.75 4.92
N VAL A 501 -29.23 -10.46 4.69
CA VAL A 501 -29.56 -9.39 5.63
C VAL A 501 -30.72 -8.58 5.08
N VAL A 502 -31.84 -8.59 5.82
CA VAL A 502 -33.05 -7.84 5.50
C VAL A 502 -33.23 -6.75 6.54
N LEU A 503 -33.04 -5.49 6.12
CA LEU A 503 -33.09 -4.33 7.04
C LEU A 503 -34.51 -3.82 7.29
N GLY A 504 -35.41 -4.05 6.34
CA GLY A 504 -36.83 -3.72 6.39
C GLY A 504 -37.62 -5.02 6.42
N ALA A 505 -38.13 -5.45 5.27
CA ALA A 505 -39.17 -6.46 5.23
C ALA A 505 -38.90 -7.60 4.22
N LEU A 506 -39.02 -8.84 4.69
CA LEU A 506 -38.98 -10.05 3.88
C LEU A 506 -40.42 -10.48 3.62
N TYR A 507 -40.85 -10.44 2.37
CA TYR A 507 -42.21 -10.80 1.96
C TYR A 507 -42.36 -12.30 1.70
N ASP A 508 -43.61 -12.74 1.53
CA ASP A 508 -43.94 -14.09 1.05
C ASP A 508 -43.49 -14.27 -0.42
N GLY A 509 -43.34 -15.51 -0.86
CA GLY A 509 -42.92 -15.83 -2.23
C GLY A 509 -41.40 -15.76 -2.46
N VAL A 510 -40.61 -15.56 -1.40
CA VAL A 510 -39.15 -15.60 -1.45
C VAL A 510 -38.66 -17.01 -1.11
N SER A 511 -37.86 -17.59 -2.00
CA SER A 511 -37.17 -18.87 -1.76
C SER A 511 -35.69 -18.61 -1.55
N VAL A 512 -35.10 -19.31 -0.59
CA VAL A 512 -33.70 -19.16 -0.20
C VAL A 512 -33.01 -20.52 -0.28
N GLU A 513 -31.85 -20.54 -0.91
CA GLU A 513 -30.90 -21.63 -0.90
C GLU A 513 -29.57 -21.12 -0.32
N MET A 514 -29.06 -21.76 0.72
CA MET A 514 -27.82 -21.36 1.36
C MET A 514 -26.93 -22.56 1.65
N ASN A 515 -25.81 -22.69 0.95
CA ASN A 515 -24.87 -23.81 1.09
C ASN A 515 -25.57 -25.19 1.13
N GLY A 516 -26.54 -25.43 0.25
CA GLY A 516 -27.30 -26.68 0.13
C GLY A 516 -28.47 -26.86 1.11
N ALA A 517 -28.75 -25.89 1.98
CA ALA A 517 -29.99 -25.85 2.75
C ALA A 517 -31.02 -24.98 2.02
N SER A 518 -32.30 -25.37 2.06
CA SER A 518 -33.39 -24.60 1.43
C SER A 518 -34.40 -24.12 2.46
N TRP A 519 -34.98 -22.95 2.22
CA TRP A 519 -35.98 -22.33 3.07
C TRP A 519 -36.91 -21.45 2.24
N ASN A 520 -38.19 -21.38 2.60
CA ASN A 520 -39.18 -20.53 1.95
C ASN A 520 -39.71 -19.51 2.95
N SER A 521 -39.95 -18.29 2.48
CA SER A 521 -40.31 -17.18 3.33
C SER A 521 -41.75 -17.21 3.81
N LYS A 522 -41.90 -16.65 5.01
CA LYS A 522 -43.13 -16.03 5.48
C LYS A 522 -42.81 -14.56 5.81
N ARG A 523 -43.82 -13.71 5.81
CA ARG A 523 -43.67 -12.30 6.15
C ARG A 523 -42.97 -12.12 7.50
N VAL A 524 -41.78 -11.52 7.47
CA VAL A 524 -41.00 -11.16 8.65
C VAL A 524 -40.22 -9.88 8.40
N ASP A 525 -40.02 -9.09 9.45
CA ASP A 525 -39.32 -7.82 9.37
C ASP A 525 -38.00 -7.88 10.14
N ARG A 526 -37.00 -7.16 9.63
CA ARG A 526 -35.69 -6.93 10.27
C ARG A 526 -35.03 -8.23 10.69
N VAL A 527 -34.69 -9.06 9.70
CA VAL A 527 -34.10 -10.38 9.94
C VAL A 527 -32.77 -10.55 9.21
N THR A 528 -31.90 -11.33 9.80
CA THR A 528 -30.74 -11.91 9.14
C THR A 528 -30.91 -13.42 9.08
N LEU A 529 -30.80 -13.99 7.90
CA LEU A 529 -30.83 -15.45 7.69
C LEU A 529 -29.39 -15.96 7.64
N LYS A 530 -29.09 -16.98 8.43
CA LYS A 530 -27.80 -17.68 8.42
C LYS A 530 -28.01 -19.19 8.52
N LYS A 531 -27.13 -19.95 7.89
CA LYS A 531 -27.10 -21.40 8.06
C LYS A 531 -26.46 -21.75 9.41
N LYS A 532 -27.13 -22.60 10.19
CA LYS A 532 -26.54 -23.30 11.34
C LYS A 532 -26.84 -24.79 11.22
N GLY A 533 -25.79 -25.61 11.16
CA GLY A 533 -25.93 -27.03 10.84
C GLY A 533 -26.53 -27.22 9.45
N ASN A 534 -27.63 -27.96 9.35
CA ASN A 534 -28.33 -28.23 8.09
C ASN A 534 -29.56 -27.34 7.84
N HIS A 535 -29.79 -26.34 8.70
CA HIS A 535 -30.99 -25.48 8.62
C HIS A 535 -30.64 -24.00 8.49
N ILE A 536 -31.47 -23.27 7.76
CA ILE A 536 -31.43 -21.81 7.71
C ILE A 536 -32.25 -21.29 8.89
N ASN A 537 -31.62 -20.47 9.72
CA ASN A 537 -32.22 -19.87 10.91
C ASN A 537 -32.38 -18.36 10.73
N LEU A 538 -33.44 -17.80 11.32
CA LEU A 538 -33.71 -16.37 11.31
C LEU A 538 -33.26 -15.75 12.63
N PHE A 539 -32.51 -14.65 12.53
CA PHE A 539 -32.08 -13.82 13.65
C PHE A 539 -32.71 -12.45 13.50
N ARG A 540 -33.43 -11.96 14.51
CA ARG A 540 -33.97 -10.58 14.46
C ARG A 540 -32.84 -9.57 14.63
N ASN A 541 -32.82 -8.57 13.76
CA ASN A 541 -31.91 -7.44 13.84
C ASN A 541 -32.48 -6.48 14.90
N ASN A 542 -31.79 -6.32 16.02
CA ASN A 542 -32.16 -5.31 17.00
C ASN A 542 -32.00 -3.92 16.38
N SER A 543 -32.93 -3.01 16.66
CA SER A 543 -32.91 -1.63 16.19
C SER A 543 -31.56 -1.00 16.56
N TRP A 544 -30.79 -0.58 15.57
CA TRP A 544 -29.72 0.41 15.81
C TRP A 544 -30.44 1.74 16.09
N ASN A 545 -30.18 2.32 17.27
CA ASN A 545 -30.55 3.70 17.57
C ASN A 545 -29.71 4.66 16.73
#